data_AF-A0A7L4HCM7-F1
#
_entry.id   AF-A0A7L4HCM7-F1
#
_cell.length_a   1.000
_cell.length_b   1.000
_cell.length_c   1.000
_cell.angle_alpha   90.00
_cell.angle_beta   90.00
_cell.angle_gamma   90.00
#
_symmetry.space_group_name_H-M   'P 1'
#
loop_
_entity.id
_entity.type
_entity.pdbx_description
1 polymer ?
#
loop_
_entity_poly.entity_id
_entity_poly.type
_entity_poly.pdbx_seq_one_letter_code
_entity_poly.pdbx_strand_id
1 'polypeptide(L)'
;MSKISRFFKGGGSAASKGRGGPSPQEALARLRETEEMLSKKQEYLETRIERELAAARQHGTKGRRAALQALKRKKRYEKQLSQIDGTLSTIEFQREALENSHTNTEVLKNMGYAAQAMKKVHENMDLNKIDDLMQDITEQQDVAQEISDAISNRAALGDEFDE
;
A
#
# COMPACT_ATOMS: atom_id res chain seq x y z
N MET A 1 -57.24 27.05 2.05
CA MET A 1 -56.55 28.35 1.88
C MET A 1 -55.72 28.58 3.14
N SER A 2 -54.41 28.30 3.18
CA SER A 2 -53.28 29.19 2.80
C SER A 2 -53.46 30.59 3.42
N LYS A 3 -52.56 31.22 4.20
CA LYS A 3 -51.09 31.20 4.34
C LYS A 3 -50.77 31.88 5.68
N ILE A 4 -49.84 31.40 6.51
CA ILE A 4 -49.08 32.25 7.47
C ILE A 4 -47.80 31.50 7.89
N SER A 5 -46.71 32.27 7.99
CA SER A 5 -45.38 31.94 8.53
C SER A 5 -44.32 31.41 7.55
N ARG A 6 -44.03 32.24 6.53
CA ARG A 6 -42.65 32.53 6.15
C ARG A 6 -42.04 33.41 7.26
N PHE A 7 -41.29 32.83 8.19
CA PHE A 7 -40.37 33.55 9.07
C PHE A 7 -39.37 32.55 9.65
N PHE A 8 -38.25 32.33 8.95
CA PHE A 8 -36.93 32.06 9.54
C PHE A 8 -35.90 32.14 8.41
N LYS A 9 -35.56 33.39 8.06
CA LYS A 9 -34.37 33.77 7.29
C LYS A 9 -33.37 34.31 8.30
N GLY A 10 -32.22 33.68 8.42
CA GLY A 10 -31.07 34.24 9.16
C GLY A 10 -30.60 33.39 10.34
N GLY A 11 -29.82 32.36 10.04
CA GLY A 11 -28.92 31.70 11.00
C GLY A 11 -27.73 31.22 10.19
N GLY A 12 -26.59 31.89 10.36
CA GLY A 12 -25.43 31.78 9.49
C GLY A 12 -25.02 30.34 9.21
N SER A 13 -24.71 30.09 7.94
CA SER A 13 -23.97 28.93 7.49
C SER A 13 -22.62 28.89 8.21
N ALA A 14 -22.61 28.24 9.37
CA ALA A 14 -21.41 27.76 9.99
C ALA A 14 -20.71 26.88 8.95
N ALA A 15 -19.56 27.39 8.52
CA ALA A 15 -18.50 26.75 7.77
C ALA A 15 -18.72 25.27 7.44
N SER A 16 -18.66 25.01 6.13
CA SER A 16 -18.42 23.72 5.49
C SER A 16 -17.17 23.01 6.03
N LYS A 17 -17.23 22.49 7.26
CA LYS A 17 -16.20 21.61 7.81
C LYS A 17 -16.41 20.20 7.24
N GLY A 18 -15.62 19.88 6.22
CA GLY A 18 -15.22 18.51 5.89
C GLY A 18 -16.26 17.66 5.18
N ARG A 19 -16.42 17.84 3.87
CA ARG A 19 -17.15 16.93 2.98
C ARG A 19 -16.24 15.83 2.40
N GLY A 20 -15.26 15.39 3.17
CA GLY A 20 -14.36 14.28 2.86
C GLY A 20 -14.20 13.45 4.11
N GLY A 21 -14.27 12.12 3.98
CA GLY A 21 -13.99 11.21 5.08
C GLY A 21 -12.59 11.43 5.68
N PRO A 22 -12.22 10.69 6.75
CA PRO A 22 -10.92 10.83 7.38
C PRO A 22 -9.81 10.68 6.34
N SER A 23 -8.76 11.50 6.46
CA SER A 23 -7.61 11.36 5.58
C SER A 23 -6.93 9.99 5.81
N PRO A 24 -6.23 9.42 4.79
CA PRO A 24 -5.47 8.19 4.97
C PRO A 24 -4.50 8.25 6.15
N GLN A 25 -3.88 9.41 6.39
CA GLN A 25 -2.95 9.64 7.49
C GLN A 25 -3.65 9.58 8.86
N GLU A 26 -4.83 10.20 8.99
CA GLU A 26 -5.64 10.14 10.22
C GLU A 26 -6.13 8.70 10.49
N ALA A 27 -6.55 7.99 9.44
CA ALA A 27 -6.97 6.60 9.56
C ALA A 27 -5.80 5.68 9.98
N LEU A 28 -4.61 5.86 9.39
CA LEU A 28 -3.40 5.13 9.79
C LEU A 28 -3.01 5.40 11.24
N ALA A 29 -3.06 6.65 11.70
CA ALA A 29 -2.76 7.00 13.08
C ALA A 29 -3.71 6.29 14.07
N ARG A 30 -5.02 6.27 13.76
CA ARG A 30 -6.03 5.59 14.59
C ARG A 30 -5.87 4.08 14.60
N LEU A 31 -5.51 3.47 13.46
CA LEU A 31 -5.24 2.03 13.39
C LEU A 31 -4.04 1.66 14.27
N ARG A 32 -2.95 2.43 14.22
CA ARG A 32 -1.77 2.21 15.07
C ARG A 32 -2.07 2.37 16.56
N GLU A 33 -2.85 3.39 16.94
CA GLU A 33 -3.28 3.56 18.34
C GLU A 33 -4.12 2.36 18.82
N THR A 34 -4.98 1.83 17.94
CA THR A 34 -5.79 0.64 18.24
C THR A 34 -4.93 -0.61 18.37
N GLU A 35 -3.95 -0.79 17.49
CA GLU A 35 -2.96 -1.88 17.53
C GLU A 35 -2.18 -1.88 18.85
N GLU A 36 -1.69 -0.72 19.29
CA GLU A 36 -0.99 -0.56 20.57
C GLU A 36 -1.89 -0.89 21.77
N MET A 37 -3.15 -0.43 21.74
CA MET A 37 -4.13 -0.74 22.78
C MET A 37 -4.40 -2.25 22.88
N LEU A 38 -4.62 -2.91 21.74
CA LEU A 38 -4.89 -4.34 21.66
C LEU A 38 -3.67 -5.15 22.11
N SER A 39 -2.46 -4.75 21.73
CA SER A 39 -1.20 -5.38 22.15
C SER A 39 -1.02 -5.32 23.68
N LYS A 40 -1.22 -4.15 24.29
CA LYS A 40 -1.19 -4.01 25.77
C LYS A 40 -2.23 -4.90 26.46
N LYS A 41 -3.40 -5.06 25.84
CA LYS A 41 -4.46 -5.93 26.37
C LYS A 41 -4.10 -7.41 26.22
N GLN A 42 -3.41 -7.78 25.15
CA GLN A 42 -2.86 -9.11 24.93
C GLN A 42 -1.87 -9.48 26.05
N GLU A 43 -0.84 -8.65 26.27
CA GLU A 43 0.16 -8.84 27.33
C GLU A 43 -0.47 -8.94 28.73
N TYR A 44 -1.48 -8.10 29.00
CA TYR A 44 -2.23 -8.17 30.24
C TYR A 44 -2.92 -9.54 30.41
N LEU A 45 -3.59 -10.04 29.38
CA LEU A 45 -4.28 -11.32 29.42
C LEU A 45 -3.30 -12.50 29.57
N GLU A 46 -2.16 -12.47 28.89
CA GLU A 46 -1.08 -13.46 29.03
C GLU A 46 -0.57 -13.51 30.47
N THR A 47 -0.26 -12.34 31.05
CA THR A 47 0.15 -12.25 32.46
C THR A 47 -0.92 -12.81 33.41
N ARG A 48 -2.22 -12.58 33.14
CA ARG A 48 -3.32 -13.14 33.93
C ARG A 48 -3.40 -14.65 33.79
N ILE A 49 -3.19 -15.19 32.59
CA ILE A 49 -3.17 -16.63 32.32
C ILE A 49 -2.06 -17.31 33.12
N GLU A 50 -0.85 -16.75 33.13
CA GLU A 50 0.29 -17.26 33.90
C GLU A 50 0.02 -17.28 35.40
N ARG A 51 -0.56 -16.20 35.94
CA ARG A 51 -0.94 -16.11 37.37
C ARG A 51 -1.95 -17.19 37.76
N GLU A 52 -2.98 -17.41 36.94
CA GLU A 52 -3.97 -18.45 37.22
C GLU A 52 -3.37 -19.86 37.09
N LEU A 53 -2.43 -20.06 36.16
CA LEU A 53 -1.71 -21.33 36.04
C LEU A 53 -0.83 -21.59 37.27
N ALA A 54 -0.11 -20.57 37.76
CA ALA A 54 0.68 -20.66 38.99
C ALA A 54 -0.21 -20.96 40.21
N ALA A 55 -1.34 -20.26 40.34
CA ALA A 55 -2.30 -20.51 41.42
C ALA A 55 -2.87 -21.94 41.38
N ALA A 56 -3.20 -22.45 40.18
CA ALA A 56 -3.66 -23.82 40.01
C ALA A 56 -2.59 -24.84 40.46
N ARG A 57 -1.31 -24.61 40.09
CA ARG A 57 -0.18 -25.44 40.50
C ARG A 57 0.04 -25.40 42.02
N GLN A 58 -0.09 -24.23 42.64
CA GLN A 58 0.08 -24.05 44.08
C GLN A 58 -0.96 -24.82 44.90
N HIS A 59 -2.22 -24.82 44.47
CA HIS A 59 -3.28 -25.57 45.15
C HIS A 59 -3.16 -27.09 44.96
N GLY A 60 -2.68 -27.53 43.79
CA GLY A 60 -2.43 -28.94 43.49
C GLY A 60 -3.64 -29.85 43.74
N THR A 61 -3.37 -31.10 44.14
CA THR A 61 -4.41 -32.10 44.43
C THR A 61 -5.09 -31.88 45.78
N LYS A 62 -4.38 -31.26 46.74
CA LYS A 62 -4.88 -30.96 48.10
C LYS A 62 -5.95 -29.87 48.09
N GLY A 63 -5.86 -28.93 47.15
CA GLY A 63 -6.79 -27.81 46.95
C GLY A 63 -7.65 -27.94 45.69
N ARG A 64 -8.12 -29.14 45.35
CA ARG A 64 -8.77 -29.45 44.05
C ARG A 64 -9.84 -28.44 43.61
N ARG A 65 -10.69 -27.97 44.54
CA ARG A 65 -11.74 -27.00 44.23
C ARG A 65 -11.18 -25.64 43.80
N ALA A 66 -10.16 -25.15 44.51
CA ALA A 66 -9.50 -23.88 44.21
C ALA A 66 -8.69 -23.97 42.90
N ALA A 67 -7.98 -25.09 42.70
CA ALA A 67 -7.27 -25.36 41.45
C ALA A 67 -8.22 -25.36 40.23
N LEU A 68 -9.38 -26.03 40.33
CA LEU A 68 -10.39 -26.05 39.27
C LEU A 68 -10.95 -24.66 38.97
N GLN A 69 -11.15 -23.81 39.98
CA GLN A 69 -11.60 -22.44 39.78
C GLN A 69 -10.55 -21.59 39.05
N ALA A 70 -9.28 -21.72 39.41
CA ALA A 70 -8.17 -21.05 38.72
C ALA A 70 -8.08 -21.49 37.25
N LEU A 71 -8.18 -22.79 36.96
CA LEU A 71 -8.21 -23.31 35.59
C LEU A 71 -9.41 -22.81 34.78
N LYS A 72 -10.58 -22.67 35.39
CA LYS A 72 -11.76 -22.07 34.73
C LYS A 72 -11.52 -20.60 34.37
N ARG A 73 -10.90 -19.81 35.27
CA ARG A 73 -10.52 -18.41 34.98
C ARG A 73 -9.49 -18.33 33.87
N LYS A 74 -8.43 -19.16 33.94
CA LYS A 74 -7.43 -19.31 32.86
C LYS A 74 -8.10 -19.53 31.51
N LYS A 75 -8.99 -20.53 31.40
CA LYS A 75 -9.67 -20.86 30.14
C LYS A 75 -10.52 -19.70 29.59
N ARG A 76 -11.12 -18.90 30.48
CA ARG A 76 -11.85 -17.69 30.07
C ARG A 76 -10.91 -16.62 29.52
N TYR A 77 -9.75 -16.40 30.15
CA TYR A 77 -8.74 -15.46 29.65
C TYR A 77 -8.15 -15.91 28.32
N GLU A 78 -7.88 -17.21 28.12
CA GLU A 78 -7.42 -17.76 26.84
C GLU A 78 -8.44 -17.51 25.71
N LYS A 79 -9.74 -17.66 26.00
CA LYS A 79 -10.78 -17.32 25.03
C LYS A 79 -10.78 -15.84 24.67
N GLN A 80 -10.56 -14.96 25.65
CA GLN A 80 -10.47 -13.52 25.40
C GLN A 80 -9.21 -13.18 24.60
N LEU A 81 -8.08 -13.82 24.91
CA LEU A 81 -6.81 -13.64 24.20
C LEU A 81 -6.97 -13.97 22.72
N SER A 82 -7.49 -15.16 22.40
CA SER A 82 -7.74 -15.58 21.02
C SER A 82 -8.66 -14.62 20.24
N GLN A 83 -9.63 -13.98 20.91
CA GLN A 83 -10.48 -12.97 20.28
C GLN A 83 -9.71 -11.66 20.00
N ILE A 84 -8.82 -11.25 20.91
CA ILE A 84 -7.96 -10.08 20.74
C ILE A 84 -6.98 -10.34 19.60
N ASP A 85 -6.35 -11.51 19.53
CA ASP A 85 -5.40 -11.87 18.48
C ASP A 85 -6.05 -11.77 17.09
N GLY A 86 -7.26 -12.35 16.92
CA GLY A 86 -7.98 -12.26 15.65
C GLY A 86 -8.40 -10.83 15.28
N THR A 87 -8.72 -10.01 16.29
CA THR A 87 -9.03 -8.59 16.06
C THR A 87 -7.78 -7.81 15.67
N LEU A 88 -6.67 -8.07 16.35
CA LEU A 88 -5.38 -7.44 16.10
C LEU A 88 -4.91 -7.72 14.67
N SER A 89 -4.90 -8.99 14.23
CA SER A 89 -4.56 -9.35 12.85
C SER A 89 -5.45 -8.67 11.80
N THR A 90 -6.72 -8.44 12.11
CA THR A 90 -7.62 -7.70 11.21
C THR A 90 -7.21 -6.22 11.10
N ILE A 91 -6.84 -5.60 12.22
CA ILE A 91 -6.39 -4.20 12.26
C ILE A 91 -5.03 -4.04 11.57
N GLU A 92 -4.09 -4.95 11.80
CA GLU A 92 -2.79 -5.00 11.13
C GLU A 92 -2.96 -5.10 9.62
N PHE A 93 -3.79 -6.03 9.14
CA PHE A 93 -4.10 -6.18 7.72
C PHE A 93 -4.70 -4.90 7.11
N GLN A 94 -5.62 -4.25 7.82
CA GLN A 94 -6.22 -3.00 7.35
C GLN A 94 -5.19 -1.85 7.30
N ARG A 95 -4.30 -1.77 8.29
CA ARG A 95 -3.21 -0.78 8.33
C ARG A 95 -2.29 -0.97 7.14
N GLU A 96 -1.81 -2.19 6.91
CA GLU A 96 -0.93 -2.53 5.78
C GLU A 96 -1.59 -2.22 4.43
N ALA A 97 -2.86 -2.60 4.26
CA ALA A 97 -3.61 -2.28 3.04
C ALA A 97 -3.68 -0.77 2.78
N LEU A 98 -3.88 0.03 3.84
CA LEU A 98 -3.95 1.48 3.73
C LEU A 98 -2.57 2.12 3.47
N GLU A 99 -1.50 1.62 4.09
CA GLU A 99 -0.12 2.05 3.80
C GLU A 99 0.28 1.74 2.36
N ASN A 100 -0.02 0.54 1.87
CA ASN A 100 0.23 0.14 0.49
C ASN A 100 -0.56 1.01 -0.49
N SER A 101 -1.83 1.29 -0.19
CA SER A 101 -2.66 2.19 -1.02
C SER A 101 -2.09 3.61 -1.07
N HIS A 102 -1.60 4.13 0.06
CA HIS A 102 -0.98 5.45 0.13
C HIS A 102 0.29 5.51 -0.73
N THR A 103 1.21 4.55 -0.57
CA THR A 103 2.44 4.46 -1.38
C THR A 103 2.12 4.34 -2.87
N ASN A 104 1.18 3.46 -3.24
CA ASN A 104 0.78 3.29 -4.65
C ASN A 104 0.21 4.58 -5.25
N THR A 105 -0.58 5.33 -4.47
CA THR A 105 -1.13 6.62 -4.90
C THR A 105 -0.01 7.64 -5.17
N GLU A 106 0.99 7.72 -4.29
CA GLU A 106 2.13 8.62 -4.48
C GLU A 106 3.01 8.23 -5.66
N VAL A 107 3.23 6.92 -5.88
CA VAL A 107 3.93 6.42 -7.08
C VAL A 107 3.20 6.85 -8.35
N LEU A 108 1.87 6.65 -8.42
CA LEU A 108 1.09 7.03 -9.60
C LEU A 108 1.10 8.55 -9.85
N LYS A 109 1.05 9.37 -8.80
CA LYS A 109 1.19 10.83 -8.93
C LYS A 109 2.55 11.21 -9.52
N ASN A 110 3.63 10.62 -9.02
CA ASN A 110 4.98 10.88 -9.50
C ASN A 110 5.17 10.42 -10.95
N MET A 111 4.62 9.27 -11.32
CA MET A 111 4.61 8.81 -12.71
C MET A 111 3.84 9.78 -13.63
N GLY A 112 2.69 10.28 -13.17
CA GLY A 112 1.92 11.29 -13.92
C GLY A 112 2.71 12.58 -14.12
N TYR A 113 3.41 13.05 -13.09
CA TYR A 113 4.28 14.22 -13.19
C TYR A 113 5.45 13.99 -14.15
N ALA A 114 6.11 12.84 -14.08
CA ALA A 114 7.18 12.45 -14.99
C ALA A 114 6.69 12.37 -16.45
N ALA A 115 5.51 11.80 -16.68
CA ALA A 115 4.90 11.73 -18.01
C ALA A 115 4.61 13.13 -18.58
N GLN A 116 4.11 14.05 -17.75
CA GLN A 116 3.90 15.45 -18.15
C GLN A 116 5.22 16.15 -18.48
N ALA A 117 6.27 15.93 -17.68
CA ALA A 117 7.60 16.48 -17.94
C ALA A 117 8.18 15.95 -19.26
N MET A 118 8.11 14.63 -19.49
CA MET A 118 8.53 14.01 -20.75
C MET A 118 7.75 14.55 -21.94
N LYS A 119 6.41 14.70 -21.81
CA LYS A 119 5.58 15.29 -22.85
C LYS A 119 6.04 16.71 -23.20
N LYS A 120 6.35 17.54 -22.20
CA LYS A 120 6.84 18.90 -22.42
C LYS A 120 8.23 18.92 -23.07
N VAL A 121 9.11 17.98 -22.73
CA VAL A 121 10.40 17.81 -23.41
C VAL A 121 10.18 17.43 -24.88
N HIS A 122 9.22 16.54 -25.17
CA HIS A 122 8.89 16.15 -26.53
C HIS A 122 8.18 17.27 -27.32
N GLU A 123 7.29 18.04 -26.71
CA GLU A 123 6.65 19.21 -27.33
C GLU A 123 7.66 20.31 -27.68
N ASN A 124 8.75 20.43 -26.91
CA ASN A 124 9.84 21.36 -27.18
C ASN A 124 10.96 20.76 -28.06
N MET A 125 10.92 19.45 -28.32
CA MET A 125 11.70 18.85 -29.40
C MET A 125 10.96 19.19 -30.69
N ASP A 126 11.51 20.15 -31.41
CA ASP A 126 11.01 20.60 -32.70
C ASP A 126 10.75 19.38 -33.59
N LEU A 127 9.49 19.13 -33.98
CA LEU A 127 9.10 17.96 -34.78
C LEU A 127 9.94 17.83 -36.05
N ASN A 128 10.35 18.98 -36.61
CA ASN A 128 11.25 19.05 -37.76
C ASN A 128 12.59 18.33 -37.51
N LYS A 129 13.13 18.39 -36.29
CA LYS A 129 14.38 17.73 -35.93
C LYS A 129 14.24 16.22 -35.69
N ILE A 130 13.02 15.74 -35.41
CA ILE A 130 12.75 14.31 -35.27
C ILE A 130 12.66 13.66 -36.65
N ASP A 131 12.00 14.33 -37.60
CA ASP A 131 11.96 13.88 -39.00
C ASP A 131 13.36 13.86 -39.60
N ASP A 132 14.16 14.91 -39.39
CA ASP A 132 15.58 14.95 -39.80
C ASP A 132 16.39 13.80 -39.17
N LEU A 133 16.21 13.55 -37.86
CA LEU A 133 16.92 12.47 -37.17
C LEU A 133 16.50 11.07 -37.64
N MET A 134 15.21 10.85 -37.91
CA MET A 134 14.71 9.58 -38.45
C MET A 134 15.22 9.35 -39.89
N GLN A 135 15.33 10.42 -40.68
CA GLN A 135 15.94 10.37 -42.00
C GLN A 135 17.44 10.03 -41.92
N ASP A 136 18.19 10.67 -41.03
CA ASP A 136 19.60 10.37 -40.77
C ASP A 136 19.82 8.91 -40.31
N ILE A 137 18.94 8.39 -39.44
CA ILE A 137 19.00 6.98 -39.00
C ILE A 137 18.74 6.02 -40.15
N THR A 138 17.79 6.35 -41.03
CA THR A 138 17.45 5.52 -42.19
C THR A 138 18.59 5.51 -43.20
N GLU A 139 19.19 6.67 -43.49
CA GLU A 139 20.39 6.76 -44.33
C GLU A 139 21.57 5.97 -43.73
N GLN A 140 21.78 6.03 -42.41
CA GLN A 140 22.84 5.24 -41.76
C GLN A 140 22.59 3.73 -41.80
N GLN A 141 21.33 3.29 -41.73
CA GLN A 141 20.98 1.88 -41.93
C GLN A 141 21.24 1.43 -43.37
N ASP A 142 20.90 2.25 -44.36
CA ASP A 142 21.16 1.97 -45.77
C ASP A 142 22.67 1.91 -46.07
N VAL A 143 23.46 2.83 -45.50
CA VAL A 143 24.93 2.80 -45.60
C VAL A 143 25.51 1.54 -44.96
N ALA A 144 25.00 1.13 -43.80
CA ALA A 144 25.44 -0.10 -43.15
C ALA A 144 25.10 -1.33 -43.98
N GLN A 145 23.94 -1.35 -44.64
CA GLN A 145 23.54 -2.41 -45.55
C GLN A 145 24.39 -2.43 -46.83
N GLU A 146 24.67 -1.27 -47.43
CA GLU A 146 25.56 -1.14 -48.58
C GLU A 146 26.99 -1.61 -48.24
N ILE A 147 27.50 -1.28 -47.05
CA ILE A 147 28.79 -1.80 -46.55
C ILE A 147 28.72 -3.33 -46.41
N SER A 148 27.66 -3.86 -45.82
CA SER A 148 27.47 -5.31 -45.66
C SER A 148 27.42 -6.02 -47.02
N ASP A 149 26.71 -5.45 -47.99
CA ASP A 149 26.57 -5.99 -49.35
C ASP A 149 27.88 -5.87 -50.14
N ALA A 150 28.61 -4.77 -50.00
CA ALA A 150 29.93 -4.58 -50.61
C ALA A 150 30.99 -5.53 -50.03
N ILE A 151 30.95 -5.78 -48.71
CA ILE A 151 31.81 -6.77 -48.05
C ILE A 151 31.42 -8.18 -48.53
N SER A 152 30.13 -8.48 -48.63
CA SER A 152 29.63 -9.80 -49.07
C SER A 152 29.93 -10.07 -50.54
N ASN A 153 29.79 -9.07 -51.42
CA ASN A 153 30.18 -9.17 -52.84
C ASN A 153 31.70 -9.28 -53.01
N ARG A 154 32.50 -8.65 -52.14
CA ARG A 154 33.95 -8.83 -52.12
C ARG A 154 34.37 -10.20 -51.61
N ALA A 155 33.65 -10.75 -50.63
CA ALA A 155 33.87 -12.11 -50.14
C ALA A 155 33.48 -13.16 -51.21
N ALA A 156 32.39 -12.94 -51.95
CA ALA A 156 31.97 -13.80 -53.06
C ALA A 156 32.97 -13.79 -54.23
N LEU A 157 33.62 -12.65 -54.51
CA LEU A 157 34.66 -12.55 -55.53
C LEU A 157 36.03 -13.15 -55.09
N GLY A 158 36.19 -13.46 -53.80
CA GLY A 158 37.39 -14.08 -53.25
C GLY A 158 37.41 -15.60 -53.32
N ASP A 159 36.26 -16.23 -53.60
CA ASP A 159 36.09 -17.70 -53.64
C ASP A 159 36.15 -18.28 -55.08
N GLU A 160 36.26 -17.42 -56.11
CA GLU A 160 36.49 -17.83 -57.52
C GLU A 160 37.97 -17.85 -57.92
N PHE A 161 38.90 -17.56 -57.00
CA PHE A 161 40.36 -17.54 -57.26
C PHE A 161 41.14 -18.66 -56.55
N ASP A 162 40.51 -19.79 -56.28
CA ASP A 162 41.20 -21.04 -55.92
C ASP A 162 40.61 -22.23 -56.71
N GLU A 163 40.81 -22.21 -58.03
CA GLU A 163 40.98 -23.40 -58.90
C GLU A 163 41.93 -23.08 -60.07
#